data_AF-A0AAW3K9G9-F1
#
_entry.id   AF-A0AAW3K9G9-F1
#
_cell.length_a   1.000
_cell.length_b   1.000
_cell.length_c   1.000
_cell.angle_alpha   90.00
_cell.angle_beta   90.00
_cell.angle_gamma   90.00
#
_symmetry.space_group_name_H-M   'P 1'
#
loop_
_entity.id
_entity.type
_entity.pdbx_description
1 polymer ?
#
loop_
_entity_poly.entity_id
_entity_poly.type
_entity_poly.pdbx_seq_one_letter_code
_entity_poly.pdbx_strand_id
1 'polypeptide(L)'
;MNEHNGFSVAGIPFVGLCLVLAGIGVALVVSAIHGHPDAPPLFQVFTGVILLAIDSFMLKGFFQVAPNEGQVLQLFGKYAGTVRHEGLRWTNPFYSRQRISLRVRNFESGKLKVNDNDGNPIEIGAVVVWQVLDTAEAVFCVDDYENYVHIQSESALRQMAQSYPYDAHEDGKPSLRSHGDEINTHLRDEIQTRLGKAGVQVVEARISHLAYAQEIAQAMLQRQQAGAIIAARTKIVEGAVSMVEMALDQLSRRGVVELDEERKAAMVSNLLVVLCGERGTQPVLNTGTLY
;
A
#
# COMPACT_ATOMS: atom_id res chain seq x y z
N MET A 1 4.69 -22.09 4.34
CA MET A 1 4.10 -23.24 5.07
C MET A 1 2.61 -23.01 5.00
N ASN A 2 1.87 -23.72 4.15
CA ASN A 2 0.49 -23.29 3.87
C ASN A 2 -0.41 -23.53 5.08
N GLU A 3 -1.31 -22.57 5.34
CA GLU A 3 -2.34 -22.71 6.36
C GLU A 3 -3.28 -23.88 6.06
N HIS A 4 -3.61 -24.64 7.11
CA HIS A 4 -4.63 -25.68 7.06
C HIS A 4 -5.57 -25.54 8.26
N ASN A 5 -6.83 -25.96 8.09
CA ASN A 5 -7.84 -25.87 9.14
C ASN A 5 -7.46 -26.75 10.34
N GLY A 6 -7.33 -26.11 11.51
CA GLY A 6 -7.07 -26.79 12.78
C GLY A 6 -8.31 -27.48 13.33
N PHE A 7 -8.09 -28.52 14.14
CA PHE A 7 -9.17 -29.21 14.83
C PHE A 7 -9.85 -28.30 15.86
N SER A 8 -11.12 -27.99 15.62
CA SER A 8 -11.96 -27.27 16.58
C SER A 8 -13.41 -27.75 16.54
N VAL A 9 -14.02 -27.89 17.72
CA VAL A 9 -15.42 -28.27 17.88
C VAL A 9 -16.21 -27.03 18.31
N ALA A 10 -17.49 -26.97 17.95
CA ALA A 10 -18.38 -25.92 18.46
C ALA A 10 -18.41 -25.96 20.00
N GLY A 11 -18.12 -24.83 20.64
CA GLY A 11 -17.98 -24.75 22.08
C GLY A 11 -19.30 -24.92 22.81
N ILE A 12 -20.40 -24.35 22.30
CA ILE A 12 -21.73 -24.41 22.95
C ILE A 12 -22.21 -25.86 23.20
N PRO A 13 -22.25 -26.77 22.20
CA PRO A 13 -22.62 -28.16 22.46
C PRO A 13 -21.62 -28.88 23.36
N PHE A 14 -20.33 -28.52 23.29
CA PHE A 14 -19.30 -29.10 24.15
C PHE A 14 -19.42 -28.64 25.61
N VAL A 15 -19.85 -27.40 25.86
CA VAL A 15 -20.22 -26.92 27.21
C VAL A 15 -21.37 -27.75 27.76
N GLY A 16 -22.40 -28.03 26.94
CA GLY A 16 -23.49 -28.92 27.32
C GLY A 16 -23.00 -30.32 27.72
N LEU A 17 -22.06 -30.89 26.96
CA LEU A 17 -21.42 -32.17 27.30
C LEU A 17 -20.65 -32.11 28.62
N CYS A 18 -19.84 -31.07 28.85
CA CYS A 18 -19.14 -30.85 30.11
C CYS A 18 -20.11 -30.74 31.29
N LEU A 19 -21.22 -30.00 31.15
CA LEU A 19 -22.23 -29.89 32.20
C LEU A 19 -22.91 -31.23 32.51
N VAL A 20 -23.20 -32.04 31.49
CA VAL A 20 -23.75 -33.40 31.70
C VAL A 20 -22.74 -34.30 32.40
N LEU A 21 -21.47 -34.27 31.99
CA LEU A 21 -20.39 -35.03 32.62
C LEU A 21 -20.19 -34.60 34.07
N ALA A 22 -20.11 -33.29 34.35
CA ALA A 22 -20.05 -32.74 35.70
C ALA A 22 -21.25 -33.20 36.55
N GLY A 23 -22.46 -33.18 35.99
CA GLY A 23 -23.67 -33.65 36.66
C GLY A 23 -23.61 -35.14 37.03
N ILE A 24 -23.13 -35.99 36.12
CA ILE A 24 -22.92 -37.43 36.37
C ILE A 24 -21.85 -37.63 37.46
N GLY A 25 -20.74 -36.89 37.39
CA GLY A 25 -19.67 -36.95 38.39
C GLY A 25 -20.17 -36.60 39.79
N VAL A 26 -20.93 -35.50 39.91
CA VAL A 26 -21.55 -35.09 41.18
C VAL A 26 -22.58 -36.11 41.66
N ALA A 27 -23.45 -36.61 40.78
CA ALA A 27 -24.47 -37.60 41.14
C ALA A 27 -23.86 -38.89 41.69
N LEU A 28 -22.76 -39.38 41.11
CA LEU A 28 -22.02 -40.56 41.59
C LEU A 28 -21.39 -40.34 42.97
N VAL A 29 -20.87 -39.14 43.24
CA VAL A 29 -20.33 -38.80 44.57
C VAL A 29 -21.46 -38.71 45.60
N VAL A 30 -22.59 -38.10 45.24
CA VAL A 30 -23.75 -37.96 46.12
C VAL A 30 -24.42 -39.30 46.41
N SER A 31 -24.55 -40.19 45.41
CA SER A 31 -25.13 -41.54 45.59
C SER A 31 -24.28 -42.41 46.51
N ALA A 32 -22.96 -42.26 46.45
CA ALA A 32 -22.04 -42.96 47.33
C ALA A 32 -22.17 -42.51 48.79
N ILE A 33 -22.48 -41.22 49.02
CA ILE A 33 -22.72 -40.66 50.37
C ILE A 33 -24.07 -41.10 50.93
N HIS A 34 -25.11 -41.21 50.09
CA HIS A 34 -26.47 -41.60 50.49
C HIS A 34 -26.70 -43.12 50.57
N GLY A 35 -25.69 -43.95 50.28
CA GLY A 35 -25.70 -45.38 50.56
C GLY A 35 -26.61 -46.23 49.68
N HIS A 36 -26.71 -45.95 48.37
CA HIS A 36 -27.44 -46.83 47.44
C HIS A 36 -26.72 -48.19 47.19
N PRO A 37 -27.46 -49.29 46.94
CA PRO A 37 -26.95 -50.67 47.13
C PRO A 37 -26.15 -51.25 45.96
N ASP A 38 -26.05 -50.55 44.82
CA ASP A 38 -25.67 -51.21 43.56
C ASP A 38 -24.16 -51.30 43.30
N ALA A 39 -23.28 -50.65 44.09
CA ALA A 39 -21.82 -50.78 43.96
C ALA A 39 -21.05 -50.45 45.25
N PRO A 40 -19.75 -50.83 45.37
CA PRO A 40 -18.94 -50.46 46.52
C PRO A 40 -18.77 -48.92 46.58
N PRO A 41 -19.02 -48.27 47.74
CA PRO A 41 -19.04 -46.82 47.85
C PRO A 41 -17.68 -46.17 47.50
N LEU A 42 -16.56 -46.85 47.79
CA LEU A 42 -15.22 -46.36 47.44
C LEU A 42 -14.99 -46.28 45.92
N PHE A 43 -15.52 -47.23 45.14
CA PHE A 43 -15.36 -47.23 43.68
C PHE A 43 -16.13 -46.07 43.05
N GLN A 44 -17.38 -45.83 43.49
CA GLN A 44 -18.20 -44.73 42.97
C GLN A 44 -17.59 -43.35 43.25
N VAL A 45 -17.06 -43.12 44.47
CA VAL A 45 -16.38 -41.86 44.81
C VAL A 45 -15.14 -41.66 43.95
N PHE A 46 -14.32 -42.70 43.80
CA PHE A 46 -13.09 -42.62 43.00
C PHE A 46 -13.38 -42.31 41.52
N THR A 47 -14.36 -43.00 40.93
CA THR A 47 -14.81 -42.74 39.56
C THR A 47 -15.38 -41.32 39.40
N GLY A 48 -16.22 -40.87 40.34
CA GLY A 48 -16.77 -39.51 40.32
C GLY A 48 -15.71 -38.42 40.40
N VAL A 49 -14.72 -38.57 41.29
CA VAL A 49 -13.59 -37.62 41.42
C VAL A 49 -12.73 -37.59 40.17
N ILE A 50 -12.42 -38.74 39.58
CA ILE A 50 -11.67 -38.81 38.31
C ILE A 50 -12.44 -38.12 37.19
N LEU A 51 -13.74 -38.36 37.09
CA LEU A 51 -14.58 -37.77 36.06
C LEU A 51 -14.62 -36.24 36.19
N LEU A 52 -14.76 -35.71 37.40
CA LEU A 52 -14.68 -34.26 37.66
C LEU A 52 -13.28 -33.68 37.39
N ALA A 53 -12.21 -34.42 37.68
CA ALA A 53 -10.85 -34.00 37.36
C ALA A 53 -10.62 -33.92 35.84
N ILE A 54 -11.12 -34.89 35.07
CA ILE A 54 -11.08 -34.88 33.61
C ILE A 54 -11.91 -33.73 33.05
N ASP A 55 -13.12 -33.51 33.57
CA ASP A 55 -13.98 -32.42 33.11
C ASP A 55 -13.35 -31.04 33.37
N SER A 56 -12.79 -30.83 34.57
CA SER A 56 -12.02 -29.63 34.91
C SER A 56 -10.82 -29.42 33.98
N PHE A 57 -10.15 -30.50 33.57
CA PHE A 57 -9.09 -30.42 32.56
C PHE A 57 -9.61 -30.05 31.18
N MET A 58 -10.76 -30.60 30.76
CA MET A 58 -11.41 -30.28 29.48
C MET A 58 -11.84 -28.81 29.39
N LEU A 59 -12.24 -28.18 30.50
CA LEU A 59 -12.61 -26.76 30.53
C LEU A 59 -11.47 -25.83 30.07
N LYS A 60 -10.19 -26.22 30.26
CA LYS A 60 -9.04 -25.42 29.79
C LYS A 60 -8.93 -25.31 28.26
N GLY A 61 -9.59 -26.23 27.54
CA GLY A 61 -9.62 -26.29 26.08
C GLY A 61 -10.54 -25.28 25.41
N PHE A 62 -11.38 -24.58 26.19
CA PHE A 62 -12.25 -23.54 25.62
C PHE A 62 -11.49 -22.27 25.27
N PHE A 63 -11.87 -21.67 24.15
CA PHE A 63 -11.43 -20.34 23.73
C PHE A 63 -12.48 -19.68 22.84
N GLN A 64 -12.40 -18.35 22.77
CA GLN A 64 -13.20 -17.55 21.88
C GLN A 64 -12.36 -17.08 20.70
N VAL A 65 -12.96 -17.10 19.51
CA VAL A 65 -12.42 -16.50 18.28
C VAL A 65 -13.34 -15.35 17.88
N ALA A 66 -12.81 -14.13 17.80
CA ALA A 66 -13.57 -12.97 17.34
C ALA A 66 -13.69 -12.92 15.81
N PRO A 67 -14.60 -12.11 15.25
CA PRO A 67 -14.65 -11.86 13.82
C PRO A 67 -13.33 -11.23 13.32
N ASN A 68 -12.85 -11.69 12.15
CA ASN A 68 -11.57 -11.29 11.56
C ASN A 68 -10.36 -11.55 12.47
N GLU A 69 -10.39 -12.66 13.21
CA GLU A 69 -9.29 -13.15 14.04
C GLU A 69 -8.99 -14.61 13.67
N GLY A 70 -7.71 -14.95 13.56
CA GLY A 70 -7.24 -16.32 13.42
C GLY A 70 -6.51 -16.76 14.69
N GLN A 71 -6.76 -17.99 15.15
CA GLN A 71 -5.95 -18.62 16.18
C GLN A 71 -5.08 -19.73 15.61
N VAL A 72 -3.77 -19.55 15.71
CA VAL A 72 -2.77 -20.54 15.35
C VAL A 72 -2.61 -21.52 16.51
N LEU A 73 -2.80 -22.80 16.23
CA LEU A 73 -2.68 -23.90 17.18
C LEU A 73 -1.35 -24.62 17.01
N GLN A 74 -0.67 -24.87 18.12
CA GLN A 74 0.59 -25.63 18.16
C GLN A 74 0.52 -26.74 19.20
N LEU A 75 0.97 -27.94 18.85
CA LEU A 75 1.10 -29.07 19.77
C LEU A 75 2.57 -29.38 19.97
N PHE A 76 3.09 -29.13 21.18
CA PHE A 76 4.50 -29.37 21.51
C PHE A 76 5.48 -28.80 20.47
N GLY A 77 5.22 -27.58 19.99
CA GLY A 77 6.05 -26.89 18.99
C GLY A 77 5.78 -27.26 17.53
N LYS A 78 4.91 -28.24 17.26
CA LYS A 78 4.47 -28.55 15.89
C LYS A 78 3.21 -27.76 15.55
N TYR A 79 3.20 -27.12 14.38
CA TYR A 79 1.99 -26.49 13.86
C TYR A 79 0.90 -27.54 13.65
N ALA A 80 -0.27 -27.33 14.27
CA ALA A 80 -1.40 -28.24 14.22
C ALA A 80 -2.55 -27.73 13.34
N GLY A 81 -2.53 -26.44 12.98
CA GLY A 81 -3.54 -25.79 12.13
C GLY A 81 -4.00 -24.45 12.69
N THR A 82 -4.81 -23.75 11.92
CA THR A 82 -5.41 -22.46 12.31
C THR A 82 -6.93 -22.57 12.39
N VAL A 83 -7.55 -21.91 13.36
CA VAL A 83 -9.00 -21.79 13.50
C VAL A 83 -9.44 -20.36 13.24
N ARG A 84 -10.31 -20.16 12.25
CA ARG A 84 -10.92 -18.85 11.90
C ARG A 84 -12.40 -18.75 12.21
N HIS A 85 -13.06 -19.87 12.53
CA HIS A 85 -14.49 -19.89 12.75
C HIS A 85 -14.84 -19.18 14.06
N GLU A 86 -15.61 -18.09 13.94
CA GLU A 86 -16.03 -17.25 15.05
C GLU A 86 -16.85 -17.98 16.11
N GLY A 87 -16.81 -17.42 17.32
CA GLY A 87 -17.57 -17.90 18.48
C GLY A 87 -16.75 -18.71 19.47
N LEU A 88 -17.45 -19.33 20.42
CA LEU A 88 -16.85 -20.20 21.42
C LEU A 88 -16.49 -21.54 20.75
N ARG A 89 -15.22 -21.93 20.88
CA ARG A 89 -14.68 -23.16 20.33
C ARG A 89 -14.00 -23.97 21.43
N TRP A 90 -13.94 -25.27 21.23
CA TRP A 90 -13.17 -26.17 22.07
C TRP A 90 -12.09 -26.88 21.24
N THR A 91 -10.90 -27.02 21.82
CA THR A 91 -9.79 -27.79 21.25
C THR A 91 -9.05 -28.52 22.36
N ASN A 92 -8.09 -29.38 22.00
CA ASN A 92 -7.30 -30.13 22.96
C ASN A 92 -6.54 -29.16 23.91
N PRO A 93 -6.68 -29.31 25.25
CA PRO A 93 -5.99 -28.46 26.23
C PRO A 93 -4.47 -28.40 26.11
N PHE A 94 -3.83 -29.37 25.45
CA PHE A 94 -2.39 -29.36 25.19
C PHE A 94 -1.95 -28.42 24.07
N TYR A 95 -2.88 -27.84 23.30
CA TYR A 95 -2.51 -26.88 22.27
C TYR A 95 -2.11 -25.52 22.87
N SER A 96 -0.94 -25.02 22.48
CA SER A 96 -0.63 -23.60 22.58
C SER A 96 -1.40 -22.83 21.51
N ARG A 97 -1.82 -21.61 21.86
CA ARG A 97 -2.73 -20.78 21.05
C ARG A 97 -2.13 -19.40 20.91
N GLN A 98 -1.97 -18.94 19.67
CA GLN A 98 -1.55 -17.57 19.37
C GLN A 98 -2.63 -16.89 18.55
N ARG A 99 -3.07 -15.72 19.00
CA ARG A 99 -4.11 -14.91 18.35
C ARG A 99 -3.47 -13.98 17.34
N ILE A 100 -4.07 -13.87 16.16
CA ILE A 100 -3.62 -12.99 15.09
C ILE A 100 -4.84 -12.27 14.52
N SER A 101 -4.72 -10.95 14.38
CA SER A 101 -5.73 -10.14 13.71
C SER A 101 -5.62 -10.32 12.20
N LEU A 102 -6.74 -10.66 11.56
CA LEU A 102 -6.90 -10.69 10.10
C LEU A 102 -7.47 -9.38 9.56
N ARG A 103 -7.65 -8.37 10.44
CA ARG A 103 -8.22 -7.08 10.07
C ARG A 103 -7.24 -6.30 9.18
N VAL A 104 -7.81 -5.51 8.28
CA VAL A 104 -7.07 -4.55 7.47
C VAL A 104 -6.43 -3.51 8.38
N ARG A 105 -5.14 -3.25 8.16
CA ARG A 105 -4.33 -2.27 8.88
C ARG A 105 -3.66 -1.35 7.88
N ASN A 106 -3.48 -0.10 8.28
CA ASN A 106 -2.61 0.83 7.57
C ASN A 106 -1.32 1.00 8.38
N PHE A 107 -0.23 1.28 7.68
CA PHE A 107 0.89 1.98 8.27
C PHE A 107 1.33 3.08 7.30
N GLU A 108 1.85 4.16 7.86
CA GLU A 108 2.46 5.26 7.12
C GLU A 108 3.97 5.20 7.34
N SER A 109 4.75 5.19 6.25
CA SER A 109 6.19 5.28 6.34
C SER A 109 6.61 6.69 6.75
N GLY A 110 7.72 6.80 7.47
CA GLY A 110 8.35 8.10 7.69
C GLY A 110 8.77 8.77 6.37
N LYS A 111 9.13 10.05 6.46
CA LYS A 111 9.75 10.78 5.35
C LYS A 111 11.20 10.30 5.17
N LEU A 112 11.47 9.67 4.04
CA LEU A 112 12.79 9.16 3.71
C LEU A 112 13.45 10.08 2.67
N LYS A 113 14.68 10.55 2.95
CA LYS A 113 15.52 11.26 1.98
C LYS A 113 16.21 10.24 1.08
N VAL A 114 15.88 10.23 -0.20
CA VAL A 114 16.47 9.35 -1.23
C VAL A 114 16.76 10.16 -2.48
N ASN A 115 17.59 9.62 -3.37
CA ASN A 115 17.76 10.23 -4.69
C ASN A 115 16.78 9.59 -5.68
N ASP A 116 16.22 10.40 -6.55
CA ASP A 116 15.45 9.93 -7.70
C ASP A 116 16.37 9.33 -8.79
N ASN A 117 15.79 8.82 -9.88
CA ASN A 117 16.54 8.30 -11.03
C ASN A 117 17.54 9.31 -11.63
N ASP A 118 17.25 10.61 -11.54
CA ASP A 118 18.09 11.67 -12.10
C ASP A 118 19.15 12.17 -11.09
N GLY A 119 19.19 11.56 -9.90
CA GLY A 119 20.12 11.91 -8.83
C GLY A 119 19.68 13.09 -7.97
N ASN A 120 18.48 13.64 -8.16
CA ASN A 120 17.95 14.72 -7.36
C ASN A 120 17.54 14.18 -5.97
N PRO A 121 18.00 14.80 -4.86
CA PRO A 121 17.55 14.41 -3.54
C PRO A 121 16.09 14.82 -3.32
N ILE A 122 15.26 13.84 -2.98
CA ILE A 122 13.82 13.95 -2.74
C ILE A 122 13.47 13.38 -1.37
N GLU A 123 12.38 13.89 -0.79
CA GLU A 123 11.72 13.32 0.38
C GLU A 123 10.48 12.55 -0.08
N ILE A 124 10.42 11.27 0.24
CA ILE A 124 9.33 10.37 -0.13
C ILE A 124 8.74 9.69 1.11
N GLY A 125 7.42 9.52 1.11
CA GLY A 125 6.67 8.75 2.10
C GLY A 125 5.52 8.02 1.44
N ALA A 126 5.13 6.87 1.99
CA ALA A 126 4.06 6.04 1.47
C ALA A 126 3.13 5.56 2.58
N VAL A 127 1.86 5.38 2.23
CA VAL A 127 0.87 4.69 3.06
C VAL A 127 0.59 3.35 2.42
N VAL A 128 0.67 2.29 3.22
CA VAL A 128 0.45 0.91 2.79
C VAL A 128 -0.66 0.32 3.63
N VAL A 129 -1.67 -0.22 2.95
CA VAL A 129 -2.81 -0.92 3.53
C VAL A 129 -2.60 -2.41 3.31
N TRP A 130 -2.62 -3.19 4.38
CA TRP A 130 -2.31 -4.61 4.36
C TRP A 130 -3.16 -5.40 5.35
N GLN A 131 -3.22 -6.71 5.16
CA GLN A 131 -3.88 -7.65 6.07
C GLN A 131 -3.14 -8.99 6.06
N VAL A 132 -3.25 -9.75 7.15
CA VAL A 132 -2.70 -11.12 7.21
C VAL A 132 -3.63 -12.06 6.45
N LEU A 133 -3.12 -12.74 5.44
CA LEU A 133 -3.86 -13.74 4.67
C LEU A 133 -3.53 -15.17 5.11
N ASP A 134 -2.25 -15.47 5.39
CA ASP A 134 -1.80 -16.76 5.93
C ASP A 134 -1.22 -16.55 7.33
N THR A 135 -1.94 -17.07 8.33
CA THR A 135 -1.57 -16.95 9.74
C THR A 135 -0.37 -17.80 10.14
N ALA A 136 -0.15 -18.92 9.45
CA ALA A 136 0.96 -19.80 9.74
C ALA A 136 2.26 -19.15 9.27
N GLU A 137 2.29 -18.64 8.05
CA GLU A 137 3.46 -17.93 7.53
C GLU A 137 3.78 -16.68 8.34
N ALA A 138 2.76 -15.91 8.74
CA ALA A 138 2.95 -14.72 9.55
C ALA A 138 3.56 -14.97 10.95
N VAL A 139 3.38 -16.16 11.53
CA VAL A 139 3.95 -16.52 12.85
C VAL A 139 5.26 -17.27 12.75
N PHE A 140 5.41 -18.13 11.73
CA PHE A 140 6.54 -19.06 11.68
C PHE A 140 7.64 -18.66 10.71
N CYS A 141 7.32 -17.86 9.69
CA CYS A 141 8.32 -17.42 8.71
C CYS A 141 8.99 -16.11 9.09
N VAL A 142 8.37 -15.30 9.96
CA VAL A 142 8.86 -13.99 10.38
C VAL A 142 8.57 -13.79 11.87
N ASP A 143 9.55 -13.29 12.62
CA ASP A 143 9.40 -13.04 14.07
C ASP A 143 8.37 -11.94 14.36
N ASP A 144 8.58 -10.75 13.77
CA ASP A 144 7.67 -9.62 13.86
C ASP A 144 7.24 -9.20 12.44
N TYR A 145 6.08 -9.71 12.03
CA TYR A 145 5.53 -9.42 10.72
C TYR A 145 5.16 -7.94 10.54
N GLU A 146 4.83 -7.20 11.61
CA GLU A 146 4.51 -5.76 11.52
C GLU A 146 5.77 -4.96 11.18
N ASN A 147 6.86 -5.21 11.92
CA ASN A 147 8.14 -4.56 11.67
C ASN A 147 8.75 -5.00 10.32
N TYR A 148 8.58 -6.27 9.95
CA TYR A 148 9.01 -6.77 8.65
C TYR A 148 8.30 -6.06 7.50
N VAL A 149 6.97 -5.87 7.61
CA VAL A 149 6.19 -5.11 6.62
C VAL A 149 6.72 -3.68 6.49
N HIS A 150 7.02 -3.02 7.61
CA HIS A 150 7.59 -1.68 7.62
C HIS A 150 8.93 -1.60 6.87
N ILE A 151 9.91 -2.42 7.27
CA ILE A 151 11.27 -2.42 6.70
C ILE A 151 11.28 -2.78 5.21
N GLN A 152 10.50 -3.80 4.82
CA GLN A 152 10.43 -4.21 3.42
C GLN A 152 9.75 -3.15 2.54
N SER A 153 8.74 -2.47 3.07
CA SER A 153 8.05 -1.41 2.33
C SER A 153 8.94 -0.17 2.16
N GLU A 154 9.71 0.24 3.18
CA GLU A 154 10.69 1.33 3.04
C GLU A 154 11.78 0.98 2.02
N SER A 155 12.21 -0.27 2.01
CA SER A 155 13.22 -0.77 1.06
C SER A 155 12.69 -0.76 -0.37
N ALA A 156 11.44 -1.21 -0.57
CA ALA A 156 10.76 -1.15 -1.87
C ALA A 156 10.54 0.30 -2.33
N LEU A 157 10.11 1.19 -1.43
CA LEU A 157 9.91 2.61 -1.72
C LEU A 157 11.21 3.28 -2.18
N ARG A 158 12.33 2.97 -1.53
CA ARG A 158 13.66 3.48 -1.91
C ARG A 158 14.08 3.00 -3.30
N GLN A 159 13.89 1.72 -3.60
CA GLN A 159 14.23 1.18 -4.91
C GLN A 159 13.34 1.76 -6.02
N MET A 160 12.05 1.90 -5.74
CA MET A 160 11.11 2.54 -6.66
C MET A 160 11.57 3.97 -6.95
N ALA A 161 11.94 4.75 -5.92
CA ALA A 161 12.39 6.14 -6.11
C ALA A 161 13.62 6.25 -7.02
N GLN A 162 14.55 5.29 -6.94
CA GLN A 162 15.73 5.24 -7.82
C GLN A 162 15.40 4.86 -9.27
N SER A 163 14.24 4.24 -9.52
CA SER A 163 13.85 3.74 -10.83
C SER A 163 13.08 4.76 -11.67
N TYR A 164 12.47 5.76 -11.02
CA TYR A 164 11.65 6.77 -11.68
C TYR A 164 12.13 8.20 -11.34
N PRO A 165 12.14 9.12 -12.31
CA PRO A 165 12.45 10.52 -12.05
C PRO A 165 11.31 11.21 -11.28
N TYR A 166 11.64 12.24 -10.50
CA TYR A 166 10.63 13.03 -9.79
C TYR A 166 9.64 13.71 -10.75
N ASP A 167 10.16 14.34 -11.80
CA ASP A 167 9.39 14.99 -12.86
C ASP A 167 9.93 14.53 -14.22
N ALA A 168 9.05 14.26 -15.18
CA ALA A 168 9.47 13.86 -16.52
C ALA A 168 9.74 15.13 -17.35
N HIS A 169 10.98 15.29 -17.81
CA HIS A 169 11.35 16.38 -18.70
C HIS A 169 11.00 16.10 -20.18
N GLU A 170 10.67 14.86 -20.52
CA GLU A 170 10.26 14.42 -21.86
C GLU A 170 8.84 13.84 -21.80
N ASP A 171 8.00 14.22 -22.77
CA ASP A 171 6.63 13.73 -22.89
C ASP A 171 6.62 12.19 -23.05
N GLY A 172 5.98 11.51 -22.09
CA GLY A 172 5.69 10.07 -22.17
C GLY A 172 6.49 9.15 -21.25
N LYS A 173 7.45 9.65 -20.46
CA LYS A 173 8.10 8.83 -19.41
C LYS A 173 7.29 8.89 -18.10
N PRO A 174 7.01 7.77 -17.43
CA PRO A 174 6.35 7.77 -16.14
C PRO A 174 7.23 8.48 -15.09
N SER A 175 6.63 9.35 -14.28
CA SER A 175 7.32 10.07 -13.20
C SER A 175 6.54 9.97 -11.90
N LEU A 176 7.27 10.09 -10.78
CA LEU A 176 6.71 10.03 -9.43
C LEU A 176 5.55 11.01 -9.20
N ARG A 177 5.59 12.15 -9.89
CA ARG A 177 4.60 13.21 -9.77
C ARG A 177 3.37 13.05 -10.66
N SER A 178 3.53 12.62 -11.92
CA SER A 178 2.44 12.69 -12.91
C SER A 178 1.71 11.36 -13.15
N HIS A 179 2.35 10.22 -12.87
CA HIS A 179 1.79 8.88 -13.16
C HIS A 179 1.46 8.10 -11.88
N GLY A 180 0.75 8.75 -10.95
CA GLY A 180 0.49 8.23 -9.61
C GLY A 180 -0.13 6.83 -9.57
N ASP A 181 -1.13 6.53 -10.40
CA ASP A 181 -1.84 5.24 -10.35
C ASP A 181 -0.99 4.07 -10.85
N GLU A 182 -0.22 4.27 -11.94
CA GLU A 182 0.70 3.27 -12.47
C GLU A 182 1.83 2.98 -11.48
N ILE A 183 2.39 4.03 -10.88
CA ILE A 183 3.45 3.91 -9.88
C ILE A 183 2.94 3.30 -8.57
N ASN A 184 1.74 3.65 -8.12
CA ASN A 184 1.13 3.05 -6.94
C ASN A 184 0.88 1.55 -7.15
N THR A 185 0.46 1.16 -8.35
CA THR A 185 0.27 -0.25 -8.72
C THR A 185 1.61 -0.99 -8.73
N HIS A 186 2.63 -0.41 -9.36
CA HIS A 186 3.98 -0.97 -9.36
C HIS A 186 4.56 -1.09 -7.94
N LEU A 187 4.38 -0.07 -7.10
CA LEU A 187 4.81 -0.09 -5.70
C LEU A 187 4.09 -1.18 -4.90
N ARG A 188 2.78 -1.33 -5.08
CA ARG A 188 2.00 -2.40 -4.45
C ARG A 188 2.56 -3.77 -4.81
N ASP A 189 2.82 -4.01 -6.10
CA ASP A 189 3.28 -5.30 -6.61
C ASP A 189 4.71 -5.62 -6.16
N GLU A 190 5.59 -4.61 -6.14
CA GLU A 190 6.95 -4.70 -5.61
C GLU A 190 6.96 -5.06 -4.12
N ILE A 191 6.14 -4.36 -3.31
CA ILE A 191 6.00 -4.65 -1.88
C ILE A 191 5.40 -6.05 -1.68
N GLN A 192 4.34 -6.41 -2.41
CA GLN A 192 3.69 -7.72 -2.31
C GLN A 192 4.66 -8.87 -2.62
N THR A 193 5.52 -8.71 -3.62
CA THR A 193 6.54 -9.71 -3.98
C THR A 193 7.52 -9.97 -2.83
N ARG A 194 7.90 -8.93 -2.09
CA ARG A 194 8.80 -9.04 -0.92
C ARG A 194 8.09 -9.62 0.30
N LEU A 195 6.82 -9.25 0.51
CA LEU A 195 6.01 -9.69 1.65
C LEU A 195 5.40 -11.08 1.48
N GLY A 196 5.47 -11.69 0.29
CA GLY A 196 4.87 -12.99 0.01
C GLY A 196 5.33 -14.11 0.94
N LYS A 197 6.52 -14.01 1.54
CA LYS A 197 7.03 -14.99 2.53
C LYS A 197 6.49 -14.80 3.95
N ALA A 198 5.85 -13.67 4.23
CA ALA A 198 5.35 -13.30 5.54
C ALA A 198 3.85 -13.61 5.73
N GLY A 199 3.18 -14.24 4.75
CA GLY A 199 1.74 -14.47 4.79
C GLY A 199 0.88 -13.19 4.77
N VAL A 200 1.47 -12.06 4.38
CA VAL A 200 0.82 -10.75 4.34
C VAL A 200 0.39 -10.40 2.92
N GLN A 201 -0.84 -9.90 2.80
CA GLN A 201 -1.38 -9.36 1.56
C GLN A 201 -1.43 -7.83 1.64
N VAL A 202 -0.86 -7.18 0.63
CA VAL A 202 -0.98 -5.73 0.41
C VAL A 202 -2.26 -5.48 -0.36
N VAL A 203 -3.19 -4.77 0.28
CA VAL A 203 -4.45 -4.34 -0.34
C VAL A 203 -4.18 -3.15 -1.25
N GLU A 204 -3.38 -2.20 -0.77
CA GLU A 204 -3.11 -0.95 -1.45
C GLU A 204 -1.78 -0.35 -0.99
N ALA A 205 -1.08 0.33 -1.89
CA ALA A 205 0.09 1.14 -1.57
C ALA A 205 0.01 2.46 -2.34
N ARG A 206 0.20 3.58 -1.65
CA ARG A 206 0.16 4.92 -2.24
C ARG A 206 1.31 5.77 -1.73
N ILE A 207 1.92 6.57 -2.61
CA ILE A 207 2.84 7.63 -2.19
C ILE A 207 2.01 8.72 -1.48
N SER A 208 2.24 8.93 -0.18
CA SER A 208 1.54 9.93 0.63
C SER A 208 2.26 11.28 0.65
N HIS A 209 3.59 11.25 0.51
CA HIS A 209 4.41 12.46 0.47
C HIS A 209 5.47 12.34 -0.62
N LEU A 210 5.59 13.40 -1.42
CA LEU A 210 6.60 13.53 -2.45
C LEU A 210 6.99 15.01 -2.55
N ALA A 211 8.24 15.33 -2.26
CA ALA A 211 8.78 16.68 -2.37
C ALA A 211 10.28 16.65 -2.69
N TYR A 212 10.80 17.73 -3.28
CA TYR A 212 12.24 17.94 -3.32
C TYR A 212 12.80 18.13 -1.92
N ALA A 213 14.02 17.64 -1.67
CA ALA A 213 14.70 17.89 -0.41
C ALA A 213 14.94 19.39 -0.20
N GLN A 214 14.98 19.80 1.07
CA GLN A 214 15.10 21.20 1.46
C GLN A 214 16.30 21.92 0.82
N GLU A 215 17.39 21.20 0.57
CA GLU A 215 18.64 21.71 -0.03
C GLU A 215 18.47 22.21 -1.47
N ILE A 216 17.55 21.62 -2.26
CA ILE A 216 17.37 21.95 -3.68
C ILE A 216 15.99 22.52 -4.01
N ALA A 217 15.04 22.48 -3.07
CA ALA A 217 13.64 22.86 -3.31
C ALA A 217 13.51 24.26 -3.94
N GLN A 218 14.23 25.26 -3.43
CA GLN A 218 14.15 26.63 -3.97
C GLN A 218 14.76 26.75 -5.36
N ALA A 219 15.90 26.10 -5.60
CA ALA A 219 16.56 26.10 -6.91
C ALA A 219 15.72 25.37 -7.97
N MET A 220 15.09 24.25 -7.59
CA MET A 220 14.20 23.50 -8.48
C MET A 220 12.92 24.27 -8.79
N LEU A 221 12.34 24.97 -7.80
CA LEU A 221 11.20 25.85 -8.04
C LEU A 221 11.54 26.94 -9.07
N GLN A 222 12.70 27.59 -8.92
CA GLN A 222 13.19 28.57 -9.89
C GLN A 222 13.40 27.96 -11.28
N ARG A 223 13.99 26.76 -11.36
CA ARG A 223 14.16 26.03 -12.62
C ARG A 223 12.82 25.69 -13.28
N GLN A 224 11.83 25.25 -12.51
CA GLN A 224 10.50 24.90 -13.01
C GLN A 224 9.76 26.15 -13.53
N GLN A 225 9.88 27.28 -12.83
CA GLN A 225 9.35 28.57 -13.27
C GLN A 225 10.03 29.07 -14.55
N ALA A 226 11.36 29.03 -14.61
CA ALA A 226 12.12 29.40 -15.80
C ALA A 226 11.76 28.51 -17.00
N GLY A 227 11.65 27.20 -16.79
CA GLY A 227 11.21 26.25 -17.81
C GLY A 227 9.79 26.53 -18.30
N ALA A 228 8.85 26.83 -17.39
CA ALA A 228 7.49 27.20 -17.76
C ALA A 228 7.43 28.51 -18.58
N ILE A 229 8.26 29.50 -18.23
CA ILE A 229 8.38 30.76 -18.98
C ILE A 229 8.94 30.49 -20.38
N ILE A 230 9.99 29.67 -20.49
CA ILE A 230 10.59 29.30 -21.78
C ILE A 230 9.58 28.53 -22.63
N ALA A 231 8.91 27.51 -22.09
CA ALA A 231 7.91 26.73 -22.81
C ALA A 231 6.74 27.60 -23.30
N ALA A 232 6.27 28.54 -22.47
CA ALA A 232 5.28 29.52 -22.89
C ALA A 232 5.81 30.40 -24.04
N ARG A 233 7.05 30.89 -23.94
CA ARG A 233 7.70 31.71 -24.99
C ARG A 233 7.89 30.93 -26.30
N THR A 234 8.29 29.67 -26.25
CA THR A 234 8.40 28.83 -27.44
C THR A 234 7.05 28.70 -28.14
N LYS A 235 5.97 28.42 -27.40
CA LYS A 235 4.62 28.35 -27.98
C LYS A 235 4.15 29.69 -28.58
N ILE A 236 4.49 30.81 -27.96
CA ILE A 236 4.22 32.15 -28.52
C ILE A 236 4.95 32.32 -29.86
N VAL A 237 6.24 31.98 -29.90
CA VAL A 237 7.07 32.10 -31.10
C VAL A 237 6.59 31.18 -32.21
N GLU A 238 6.27 29.92 -31.91
CA GLU A 238 5.71 28.96 -32.87
C GLU A 238 4.38 29.46 -33.46
N GLY A 239 3.48 29.96 -32.62
CA GLY A 239 2.23 30.58 -33.06
C GLY A 239 2.48 31.81 -33.93
N ALA A 240 3.44 32.67 -33.57
CA ALA A 240 3.79 33.85 -34.33
C ALA A 240 4.39 33.52 -35.70
N VAL A 241 5.32 32.56 -35.79
CA VAL A 241 5.89 32.09 -37.06
C VAL A 241 4.79 31.54 -37.95
N SER A 242 3.89 30.72 -37.40
CA SER A 242 2.74 30.19 -38.14
C SER A 242 1.82 31.31 -38.67
N MET A 243 1.53 32.33 -37.85
CA MET A 243 0.73 33.49 -38.27
C MET A 243 1.40 34.30 -39.38
N VAL A 244 2.71 34.51 -39.30
CA VAL A 244 3.48 35.25 -40.33
C VAL A 244 3.54 34.46 -41.65
N GLU A 245 3.75 33.15 -41.59
CA GLU A 245 3.75 32.27 -42.75
C GLU A 245 2.39 32.32 -43.48
N MET A 246 1.29 32.19 -42.74
CA MET A 246 -0.06 32.30 -43.29
C MET A 246 -0.34 33.68 -43.93
N ALA A 247 0.13 34.77 -43.31
CA ALA A 247 -0.09 36.13 -43.82
C ALA A 247 0.69 36.39 -45.13
N LEU A 248 1.94 35.94 -45.21
CA LEU A 248 2.76 36.07 -46.42
C LEU A 248 2.21 35.26 -47.60
N ASP A 249 1.77 34.03 -47.36
CA ASP A 249 1.15 33.18 -48.39
C ASP A 249 -0.14 33.84 -48.93
N GLN A 250 -0.98 34.40 -48.06
CA GLN A 250 -2.17 35.15 -48.49
C GLN A 250 -1.85 36.40 -49.32
N LEU A 251 -0.83 37.18 -48.93
CA LEU A 251 -0.41 38.38 -49.66
C LEU A 251 0.13 38.04 -51.05
N SER A 252 0.93 36.98 -51.15
CA SER A 252 1.47 36.48 -52.42
C SER A 252 0.35 36.00 -53.36
N ARG A 253 -0.60 35.21 -52.86
CA ARG A 253 -1.75 34.73 -53.65
C ARG A 253 -2.65 35.84 -54.19
N ARG A 254 -2.79 36.94 -53.44
CA ARG A 254 -3.60 38.10 -53.86
C ARG A 254 -2.89 39.05 -54.83
N GLY A 255 -1.59 38.84 -55.10
CA GLY A 255 -0.81 39.68 -56.00
C GLY A 255 -0.65 41.13 -55.55
N VAL A 256 -0.78 41.41 -54.24
CA VAL A 256 -0.78 42.78 -53.71
C VAL A 256 0.64 43.36 -53.63
N VAL A 257 1.68 42.52 -53.52
CA VAL A 257 3.09 42.93 -53.39
C VAL A 257 4.02 41.87 -54.01
N GLU A 258 4.98 42.27 -54.86
CA GLU A 258 6.16 41.45 -55.18
C GLU A 258 7.26 41.71 -54.14
N LEU A 259 7.62 40.67 -53.40
CA LEU A 259 8.61 40.73 -52.33
C LEU A 259 9.90 40.10 -52.84
N ASP A 260 10.99 40.87 -52.88
CA ASP A 260 12.33 40.30 -52.93
C ASP A 260 12.64 39.57 -51.60
N GLU A 261 13.59 38.63 -51.61
CA GLU A 261 13.94 37.84 -50.41
C GLU A 261 14.40 38.73 -49.24
N GLU A 262 14.97 39.90 -49.54
CA GLU A 262 15.45 40.86 -48.55
C GLU A 262 14.30 41.60 -47.85
N ARG A 263 13.28 42.11 -48.57
CA ARG A 263 12.08 42.72 -47.98
C ARG A 263 11.22 41.69 -47.26
N LYS A 264 11.16 40.45 -47.75
CA LYS A 264 10.46 39.35 -47.09
C LYS A 264 11.06 39.07 -45.72
N ALA A 265 12.39 38.94 -45.63
CA ALA A 265 13.10 38.78 -44.36
C ALA A 265 12.87 39.97 -43.41
N ALA A 266 12.89 41.21 -43.92
CA ALA A 266 12.61 42.40 -43.12
C ALA A 266 11.18 42.44 -42.59
N MET A 267 10.18 42.07 -43.40
CA MET A 267 8.78 41.96 -42.96
C MET A 267 8.57 40.86 -41.92
N VAL A 268 9.16 39.67 -42.12
CA VAL A 268 9.08 38.56 -41.16
C VAL A 268 9.65 38.99 -39.81
N SER A 269 10.84 39.62 -39.81
CA SER A 269 11.47 40.12 -38.60
C SER A 269 10.58 41.14 -37.87
N ASN A 270 10.06 42.14 -38.59
CA ASN A 270 9.19 43.16 -38.00
C ASN A 270 7.89 42.57 -37.44
N LEU A 271 7.25 41.66 -38.16
CA LEU A 271 6.03 41.01 -37.70
C LEU A 271 6.28 40.11 -36.49
N LEU A 272 7.38 39.35 -36.46
CA LEU A 272 7.77 38.54 -35.31
C LEU A 272 8.04 39.40 -34.07
N VAL A 273 8.72 40.53 -34.22
CA VAL A 273 8.96 41.47 -33.11
C VAL A 273 7.64 42.06 -32.58
N VAL A 274 6.69 42.37 -33.45
CA VAL A 274 5.36 42.88 -33.05
C VAL A 274 4.51 41.79 -32.39
N LEU A 275 4.51 40.58 -32.92
CA LEU A 275 3.69 39.47 -32.44
C LEU A 275 4.24 38.84 -31.14
N CYS A 276 5.57 38.77 -30.98
CA CYS A 276 6.22 38.18 -29.81
C CYS A 276 6.56 39.21 -28.72
N GLY A 277 6.35 40.50 -28.96
CA GLY A 277 6.66 41.57 -28.01
C GLY A 277 5.65 41.66 -26.85
N GLU A 278 6.12 41.56 -25.60
CA GLU A 278 5.28 41.65 -24.38
C GLU A 278 4.72 43.06 -24.10
N ARG A 279 5.31 44.11 -24.69
CA ARG A 279 4.82 45.49 -24.58
C ARG A 279 4.36 45.93 -25.96
N GLY A 280 3.24 46.66 -26.03
CA GLY A 280 2.75 47.28 -27.27
C GLY A 280 3.89 48.01 -27.98
N THR A 281 4.47 47.35 -28.98
CA THR A 281 5.63 47.82 -29.71
C THR A 281 5.17 48.91 -30.66
N GLN A 282 5.78 50.09 -30.59
CA GLN A 282 5.59 51.10 -31.62
C GLN A 282 6.45 50.69 -32.82
N PRO A 283 5.85 50.44 -34.00
CA PRO A 283 6.62 50.04 -35.16
C PRO A 283 7.55 51.18 -35.57
N VAL A 284 8.86 50.92 -35.61
CA VAL A 284 9.81 51.85 -36.20
C VAL A 284 9.79 51.58 -37.70
N LEU A 285 8.86 52.26 -38.40
CA LEU A 285 8.82 52.27 -39.86
C LEU A 285 10.11 52.91 -40.37
N ASN A 286 11.00 52.10 -40.93
CA ASN A 286 12.17 52.59 -41.65
C ASN A 286 11.69 53.15 -43.00
N THR A 287 11.42 54.45 -43.04
CA THR A 287 11.13 55.19 -44.27
C THR A 287 12.43 55.45 -45.01
N GLY A 288 13.10 54.37 -45.45
CA GLY A 288 14.32 54.45 -46.26
C GLY A 288 14.15 55.53 -47.32
N THR A 289 15.06 56.50 -47.31
CA THR A 289 15.09 57.59 -48.26
C THR A 289 15.23 57.00 -49.65
N LEU A 290 14.14 57.06 -50.42
CA LEU A 290 14.16 56.90 -51.87
C LEU A 290 15.07 58.01 -52.43
N TYR A 291 16.24 57.61 -52.93
CA TYR A 291 16.89 58.30 -54.04
C TYR A 291 16.44 57.62 -55.33
#